data_AF-A0AAE7DYT7-F1
#
_entry.id   AF-A0AAE7DYT7-F1
#
_cell.length_a   1.000
_cell.length_b   1.000
_cell.length_c   1.000
_cell.angle_alpha   90.00
_cell.angle_beta   90.00
_cell.angle_gamma   90.00
#
_symmetry.space_group_name_H-M   'P 1'
#
loop_
_entity.id
_entity.type
_entity.pdbx_description
1 polymer ?
#
loop_
_entity_poly.entity_id
_entity_poly.type
_entity_poly.pdbx_seq_one_letter_code
_entity_poly.pdbx_strand_id
1 'polypeptide(L)'
;MFKGWERHIKVDGIVGQGTLLGLDEVLVDEWVYTPTVQNNVVIKLNRKWQTSESTIGEYSVVGTNIKGYMLEEKGPDTTKAGLEQRIPEGTYYLEWHNGRKFKVVLKLHNSKVARSRAILIHKGNSARDTEGCLLPGRVRRKNFVGSSKPAFEELISHIKKIGIQDARIEITSEYEES
;
A
#
# COMPACT_ATOMS: atom_id res chain seq x y z
N MET A 1 -37.15 35.89 25.55
CA MET A 1 -38.25 34.95 25.32
C MET A 1 -38.08 34.43 23.90
N PHE A 2 -37.68 33.17 23.75
CA PHE A 2 -37.36 32.53 22.47
C PHE A 2 -38.60 32.33 21.61
N LYS A 3 -38.44 32.43 20.28
CA LYS A 3 -39.14 31.58 19.29
C LYS A 3 -38.57 31.86 17.89
N GLY A 4 -37.65 31.00 17.45
CA GLY A 4 -37.21 30.92 16.06
C GLY A 4 -37.23 29.45 15.65
N TRP A 5 -38.08 29.12 14.68
CA TRP A 5 -38.32 27.77 14.16
C TRP A 5 -37.10 27.33 13.32
N GLU A 6 -36.46 26.22 13.65
CA GLU A 6 -35.52 25.56 12.73
C GLU A 6 -36.31 24.65 11.77
N ARG A 7 -36.20 24.93 10.47
CA ARG A 7 -36.64 24.01 9.42
C ARG A 7 -35.42 23.20 8.97
N HIS A 8 -35.39 21.91 9.32
CA HIS A 8 -34.46 20.97 8.71
C HIS A 8 -34.85 20.74 7.25
N ILE A 9 -34.01 21.20 6.32
CA ILE A 9 -34.04 20.75 4.93
C ILE A 9 -33.07 19.58 4.83
N LYS A 10 -33.58 18.37 4.61
CA LYS A 10 -32.76 17.25 4.15
C LYS A 10 -32.67 17.34 2.63
N VAL A 11 -31.47 17.57 2.10
CA VAL A 11 -31.21 17.48 0.67
C VAL A 11 -30.47 16.16 0.42
N ASP A 12 -31.20 15.14 -0.03
CA ASP A 12 -30.60 13.98 -0.68
C ASP A 12 -30.40 14.34 -2.16
N GLY A 13 -29.15 14.41 -2.61
CA GLY A 13 -28.84 14.87 -3.96
C GLY A 13 -27.63 14.16 -4.58
N ILE A 14 -27.87 13.55 -5.74
CA ILE A 14 -26.88 12.95 -6.64
C ILE A 14 -26.01 14.06 -7.27
N VAL A 15 -24.69 13.90 -7.28
CA VAL A 15 -23.75 14.87 -7.86
C VAL A 15 -23.71 14.72 -9.39
N GLY A 16 -24.39 15.62 -10.11
CA GLY A 16 -24.24 15.81 -11.55
C GLY A 16 -23.34 17.01 -11.86
N GLN A 17 -22.44 16.88 -12.84
CA GLN A 17 -21.58 17.97 -13.30
C GLN A 17 -22.40 19.03 -14.05
N GLY A 18 -22.47 20.25 -13.50
CA GLY A 18 -23.03 21.43 -14.16
C GLY A 18 -22.28 22.68 -13.71
N THR A 19 -21.95 23.55 -14.66
CA THR A 19 -21.24 24.82 -14.45
C THR A 19 -22.15 25.81 -13.71
N LEU A 20 -21.73 26.27 -12.53
CA LEU A 20 -22.42 27.31 -11.74
C LEU A 20 -22.20 28.68 -12.39
N LEU A 21 -23.22 29.21 -13.06
CA LEU A 21 -23.32 30.63 -13.41
C LEU A 21 -24.33 31.30 -12.47
N GLY A 22 -23.84 32.27 -11.69
CA GLY A 22 -24.67 33.25 -10.97
C GLY A 22 -25.14 32.83 -9.60
N LEU A 23 -24.29 33.01 -8.58
CA LEU A 23 -24.71 33.23 -7.19
C LEU A 23 -23.75 34.26 -6.57
N ASP A 24 -24.32 35.23 -5.85
CA ASP A 24 -23.63 36.38 -5.25
C ASP A 24 -22.40 35.96 -4.44
N GLU A 25 -21.32 36.73 -4.55
CA GLU A 25 -19.98 36.50 -3.96
C GLU A 25 -19.94 36.40 -2.41
N VAL A 26 -21.09 36.41 -1.72
CA VAL A 26 -21.21 36.52 -0.26
C VAL A 26 -21.52 35.17 0.43
N LEU A 27 -21.67 34.06 -0.32
CA LEU A 27 -21.90 32.71 0.25
C LEU A 27 -20.79 31.69 -0.08
N VAL A 28 -19.60 32.15 -0.47
CA VAL A 28 -18.49 31.28 -0.89
C VAL A 28 -17.42 31.04 0.20
N ASP A 29 -17.71 31.39 1.45
CA ASP A 29 -16.72 31.34 2.55
C ASP A 29 -16.74 30.06 3.40
N GLU A 30 -17.45 29.00 3.01
CA GLU A 30 -17.42 27.75 3.80
C GLU A 30 -17.56 26.46 2.99
N TRP A 31 -16.96 26.42 1.80
CA TRP A 31 -16.56 25.15 1.17
C TRP A 31 -15.08 25.21 0.81
N VAL A 32 -14.25 25.47 1.81
CA VAL A 32 -12.84 25.04 1.72
C VAL A 32 -12.87 23.53 1.67
N TYR A 33 -12.70 22.96 0.47
CA TYR A 33 -12.30 21.58 0.31
C TYR A 33 -10.97 21.41 1.05
N THR A 34 -11.01 21.05 2.32
CA THR A 34 -9.85 20.56 3.03
C THR A 34 -9.63 19.15 2.50
N PRO A 35 -8.62 18.88 1.65
CA PRO A 35 -8.31 17.50 1.32
C PRO A 35 -8.09 16.79 2.64
N THR A 36 -8.92 15.79 2.94
CA THR A 36 -8.70 14.89 4.07
C THR A 36 -7.26 14.47 4.02
N VAL A 37 -6.46 14.92 4.98
CA VAL A 37 -5.09 14.44 5.14
C VAL A 37 -5.23 12.95 5.28
N GLN A 38 -4.72 12.20 4.30
CA GLN A 38 -4.75 10.76 4.35
C GLN A 38 -3.86 10.32 5.52
N ASN A 39 -4.50 10.03 6.65
CA ASN A 39 -3.83 9.79 7.92
C ASN A 39 -3.16 8.40 7.98
N ASN A 40 -3.33 7.56 6.95
CA ASN A 40 -2.82 6.20 6.91
C ASN A 40 -2.23 5.85 5.53
N VAL A 41 -1.10 5.15 5.55
CA VAL A 41 -0.39 4.74 4.33
C VAL A 41 -1.02 3.47 3.75
N VAL A 42 -1.42 3.53 2.48
CA VAL A 42 -1.90 2.35 1.73
C VAL A 42 -0.94 2.07 0.58
N ILE A 43 -0.31 0.91 0.62
CA ILE A 43 0.52 0.38 -0.47
C ILE A 43 -0.36 -0.58 -1.28
N LYS A 44 -0.42 -0.40 -2.60
CA LYS A 44 -1.01 -1.39 -3.51
C LYS A 44 0.10 -2.17 -4.18
N LEU A 45 0.01 -3.49 -4.21
CA LEU A 45 0.90 -4.39 -4.95
C LEU A 45 0.06 -5.27 -5.87
N ASN A 46 0.23 -5.11 -7.18
CA ASN A 46 -0.40 -5.96 -8.18
C ASN A 46 0.65 -6.90 -8.80
N ARG A 47 0.54 -8.20 -8.57
CA ARG A 47 1.43 -9.22 -9.14
C ARG A 47 1.15 -9.36 -10.64
N LYS A 48 2.18 -9.16 -11.45
CA LYS A 48 2.07 -9.13 -12.92
C LYS A 48 2.86 -10.26 -13.61
N TRP A 49 4.03 -10.62 -13.08
CA TRP A 49 4.91 -11.62 -13.68
C TRP A 49 5.24 -12.74 -12.71
N GLN A 50 5.15 -13.98 -13.18
CA GLN A 50 5.53 -15.16 -12.41
C GLN A 50 6.43 -16.07 -13.24
N THR A 51 7.43 -16.65 -12.58
CA THR A 51 8.24 -17.75 -13.11
C THR A 51 8.28 -18.89 -12.10
N SER A 52 9.04 -19.95 -12.41
CA SER A 52 9.37 -21.00 -11.45
C SER A 52 10.29 -20.52 -10.32
N GLU A 53 10.87 -19.32 -10.40
CA GLU A 53 11.84 -18.81 -9.42
C GLU A 53 11.29 -17.66 -8.58
N SER A 54 10.39 -16.82 -9.11
CA SER A 54 9.93 -15.65 -8.38
C SER A 54 8.58 -15.14 -8.88
N THR A 55 8.00 -14.25 -8.10
CA THR A 55 6.85 -13.43 -8.49
C THR A 55 7.25 -11.96 -8.43
N ILE A 56 6.90 -11.18 -9.45
CA ILE A 56 7.13 -9.74 -9.45
C ILE A 56 5.81 -9.03 -9.71
N GLY A 57 5.54 -8.02 -8.90
CA GLY A 57 4.42 -7.10 -9.08
C GLY A 57 4.86 -5.65 -9.13
N GLU A 58 3.95 -4.81 -9.60
CA GLU A 58 4.08 -3.36 -9.51
C GLU A 58 3.47 -2.89 -8.19
N TYR A 59 4.16 -1.98 -7.49
CA TYR A 59 3.60 -1.34 -6.31
C TYR A 59 3.49 0.16 -6.47
N SER A 60 2.52 0.74 -5.78
CA SER A 60 2.36 2.19 -5.62
C SER A 60 1.85 2.52 -4.22
N VAL A 61 2.16 3.74 -3.76
CA VAL A 61 1.61 4.28 -2.50
C VAL A 61 0.52 5.29 -2.85
N VAL A 62 -0.70 5.01 -2.39
CA VAL A 62 -1.90 5.82 -2.69
C VAL A 62 -1.68 7.29 -2.30
N GLY A 63 -2.06 8.21 -3.19
CA GLY A 63 -1.92 9.65 -2.96
C GLY A 63 -0.51 10.20 -3.16
N THR A 64 0.42 9.42 -3.71
CA THR A 64 1.82 9.83 -3.94
C THR A 64 2.34 9.41 -5.32
N ASN A 65 3.53 9.88 -5.68
CA ASN A 65 4.29 9.41 -6.85
C ASN A 65 5.22 8.22 -6.53
N ILE A 66 5.20 7.70 -5.30
CA ILE A 66 6.05 6.58 -4.89
C ILE A 66 5.50 5.30 -5.53
N LYS A 67 6.30 4.71 -6.41
CA LYS A 67 5.98 3.48 -7.13
C LYS A 67 7.23 2.72 -7.53
N GLY A 68 7.07 1.45 -7.86
CA GLY A 68 8.16 0.59 -8.30
C GLY A 68 7.70 -0.85 -8.47
N TYR A 69 8.62 -1.78 -8.23
CA TYR A 69 8.36 -3.21 -8.29
C TYR A 69 8.65 -3.87 -6.94
N MET A 70 7.93 -4.93 -6.62
CA MET A 70 8.29 -5.82 -5.51
C MET A 70 8.50 -7.24 -6.04
N LEU A 71 9.63 -7.84 -5.67
CA LEU A 71 9.89 -9.26 -5.89
C LEU A 71 9.51 -10.04 -4.63
N GLU A 72 8.75 -11.11 -4.84
CA GLU A 72 8.39 -12.11 -3.85
C GLU A 72 8.96 -13.47 -4.28
N GLU A 73 8.91 -14.43 -3.37
CA GLU A 73 9.13 -15.84 -3.73
C GLU A 73 8.16 -16.34 -4.81
N LYS A 74 8.49 -17.47 -5.41
CA LYS A 74 7.60 -18.22 -6.30
C LYS A 74 6.32 -18.65 -5.58
N GLY A 75 5.32 -18.98 -6.38
CA GLY A 75 4.14 -19.70 -5.91
C GLY A 75 4.41 -21.20 -5.70
N PRO A 76 3.40 -21.97 -5.27
CA PRO A 76 2.06 -21.52 -4.88
C PRO A 76 2.06 -20.69 -3.59
N ASP A 77 0.94 -20.01 -3.35
CA ASP A 77 0.71 -19.24 -2.13
C ASP A 77 0.63 -20.18 -0.92
N THR A 78 1.20 -19.77 0.21
CA THR A 78 1.09 -20.53 1.46
C THR A 78 0.98 -19.59 2.64
N THR A 79 0.34 -20.04 3.73
CA THR A 79 0.36 -19.36 5.04
C THR A 79 1.48 -19.86 5.96
N LYS A 80 2.14 -20.97 5.61
CA LYS A 80 3.15 -21.65 6.43
C LYS A 80 4.54 -21.02 6.26
N ALA A 81 5.31 -20.95 7.34
CA ALA A 81 6.70 -20.50 7.32
C ALA A 81 7.66 -21.58 6.79
N GLY A 82 8.84 -21.18 6.30
CA GLY A 82 9.93 -22.11 5.96
C GLY A 82 9.74 -22.90 4.66
N LEU A 83 8.83 -22.49 3.79
CA LEU A 83 8.56 -23.15 2.51
C LEU A 83 9.10 -22.40 1.29
N GLU A 84 9.79 -21.26 1.48
CA GLU A 84 10.29 -20.41 0.38
C GLU A 84 9.20 -20.10 -0.65
N GLN A 85 8.05 -19.66 -0.14
CA GLN A 85 6.83 -19.42 -0.91
C GLN A 85 6.18 -18.12 -0.47
N ARG A 86 5.62 -17.40 -1.44
CA ARG A 86 4.90 -16.15 -1.21
C ARG A 86 3.66 -16.34 -0.34
N ILE A 87 3.22 -15.24 0.26
CA ILE A 87 1.96 -15.19 1.03
C ILE A 87 0.74 -15.14 0.10
N PRO A 88 -0.47 -15.49 0.56
CA PRO A 88 -1.68 -15.31 -0.24
C PRO A 88 -1.97 -13.84 -0.53
N GLU A 89 -2.76 -13.58 -1.57
CA GLU A 89 -3.37 -12.26 -1.77
C GLU A 89 -4.20 -11.80 -0.57
N GLY A 90 -4.41 -10.50 -0.49
CA GLY A 90 -5.25 -9.86 0.52
C GLY A 90 -4.62 -8.62 1.13
N THR A 91 -5.25 -8.13 2.19
CA THR A 91 -4.82 -6.95 2.93
C THR A 91 -4.00 -7.37 4.16
N TYR A 92 -2.86 -6.72 4.34
CA TYR A 92 -1.95 -6.94 5.46
C TYR A 92 -1.65 -5.63 6.17
N TYR A 93 -1.78 -5.62 7.49
CA TYR A 93 -1.34 -4.50 8.31
C TYR A 93 0.18 -4.51 8.41
N LEU A 94 0.74 -3.30 8.49
CA LEU A 94 2.17 -3.07 8.62
C LEU A 94 2.51 -2.72 10.06
N GLU A 95 3.56 -3.33 10.59
CA GLU A 95 4.14 -2.94 11.87
C GLU A 95 5.66 -2.77 11.74
N TRP A 96 6.24 -1.89 12.54
CA TRP A 96 7.69 -1.76 12.61
C TRP A 96 8.30 -3.03 13.19
N HIS A 97 9.38 -3.50 12.57
CA HIS A 97 10.14 -4.65 13.03
C HIS A 97 11.62 -4.33 13.16
N ASN A 98 12.17 -4.73 14.30
CA ASN A 98 13.58 -4.64 14.64
C ASN A 98 14.08 -6.02 15.06
N GLY A 99 14.49 -6.81 14.08
CA GLY A 99 15.06 -8.14 14.29
C GLY A 99 16.59 -8.10 14.38
N ARG A 100 17.19 -9.29 14.52
CA ARG A 100 18.66 -9.45 14.56
C ARG A 100 19.32 -9.16 13.21
N LYS A 101 18.76 -9.70 12.12
CA LYS A 101 19.26 -9.55 10.73
C LYS A 101 18.80 -8.22 10.11
N PHE A 102 17.52 -7.91 10.24
CA PHE A 102 16.91 -6.73 9.64
C PHE A 102 16.40 -5.77 10.72
N LYS A 103 16.83 -4.52 10.64
CA LYS A 103 16.43 -3.45 11.56
C LYS A 103 15.66 -2.38 10.81
N VAL A 104 14.65 -1.80 11.45
CA VAL A 104 13.82 -0.71 10.91
C VAL A 104 13.19 -1.10 9.56
N VAL A 105 12.58 -2.29 9.54
CA VAL A 105 11.82 -2.82 8.40
C VAL A 105 10.34 -2.92 8.76
N LEU A 106 9.50 -3.16 7.76
CA LEU A 106 8.07 -3.36 7.96
C LEU A 106 7.77 -4.85 7.97
N LYS A 107 6.84 -5.27 8.83
CA LYS A 107 6.35 -6.65 8.90
C LYS A 107 4.87 -6.69 8.55
N LEU A 108 4.51 -7.64 7.70
CA LEU A 108 3.14 -7.89 7.26
C LEU A 108 2.47 -8.91 8.17
N HIS A 109 1.20 -8.68 8.49
CA HIS A 109 0.36 -9.66 9.15
C HIS A 109 -1.13 -9.41 8.87
N ASN A 110 -1.93 -10.48 8.97
CA ASN A 110 -3.39 -10.42 9.02
C ASN A 110 -3.93 -11.63 9.80
N SER A 111 -5.23 -11.90 9.69
CA SER A 111 -5.86 -13.04 10.39
C SER A 111 -5.39 -14.42 9.90
N LYS A 112 -4.86 -14.53 8.67
CA LYS A 112 -4.41 -15.79 8.06
C LYS A 112 -2.89 -15.99 8.15
N VAL A 113 -2.14 -14.90 8.09
CA VAL A 113 -0.67 -14.90 8.18
C VAL A 113 -0.26 -14.21 9.47
N ALA A 114 0.13 -15.02 10.44
CA ALA A 114 0.53 -14.55 11.75
C ALA A 114 1.84 -13.75 11.71
N ARG A 115 1.98 -12.79 12.65
CA ARG A 115 3.21 -12.01 12.86
C ARG A 115 4.46 -12.87 13.03
N SER A 116 4.31 -14.07 13.61
CA SER A 116 5.40 -15.03 13.84
C SER A 116 6.01 -15.57 12.55
N ARG A 117 5.30 -15.51 11.42
CA ARG A 117 5.88 -15.86 10.11
C ARG A 117 6.95 -14.87 9.66
N ALA A 118 6.96 -13.66 10.23
CA ALA A 118 7.99 -12.65 9.97
C ALA A 118 8.17 -12.34 8.48
N ILE A 119 7.07 -12.07 7.78
CA ILE A 119 7.10 -11.60 6.39
C ILE A 119 7.41 -10.11 6.39
N LEU A 120 8.53 -9.73 5.79
CA LEU A 120 9.09 -8.38 5.87
C LEU A 120 9.10 -7.69 4.50
N ILE A 121 9.05 -6.36 4.49
CA ILE A 121 9.52 -5.56 3.37
C ILE A 121 10.96 -5.16 3.67
N HIS A 122 11.92 -5.63 2.88
CA HIS A 122 13.33 -5.34 3.09
C HIS A 122 14.13 -5.28 1.79
N LYS A 123 15.34 -4.73 1.88
CA LYS A 123 16.26 -4.63 0.72
C LYS A 123 16.71 -6.01 0.25
N GLY A 124 16.72 -6.22 -1.05
CA GLY A 124 17.16 -7.45 -1.71
C GLY A 124 16.83 -7.37 -3.20
N ASN A 125 17.37 -8.29 -4.00
CA ASN A 125 17.32 -8.15 -5.45
C ASN A 125 16.75 -9.38 -6.18
N SER A 126 16.75 -10.55 -5.54
CA SER A 126 16.32 -11.81 -6.15
C SER A 126 15.62 -12.72 -5.15
N ALA A 127 15.03 -13.83 -5.63
CA ALA A 127 14.40 -14.85 -4.78
C ALA A 127 15.35 -15.36 -3.67
N ARG A 128 16.66 -15.45 -3.93
CA ARG A 128 17.68 -15.88 -2.95
C ARG A 128 17.82 -14.95 -1.75
N ASP A 129 17.35 -13.71 -1.88
CA ASP A 129 17.40 -12.72 -0.80
C ASP A 129 16.15 -12.77 0.08
N THR A 130 15.15 -13.60 -0.26
CA THR A 130 13.86 -13.67 0.42
C THR A 130 13.50 -15.11 0.78
N GLU A 131 12.77 -15.28 1.88
CA GLU A 131 12.17 -16.55 2.29
C GLU A 131 10.64 -16.37 2.39
N GLY A 132 10.07 -15.64 1.42
CA GLY A 132 8.65 -15.22 1.39
C GLY A 132 8.40 -13.75 1.71
N CYS A 133 9.45 -12.97 2.00
CA CYS A 133 9.44 -11.51 2.13
C CYS A 133 9.25 -10.78 0.78
N LEU A 134 8.96 -9.48 0.86
CA LEU A 134 8.77 -8.58 -0.28
C LEU A 134 9.99 -7.69 -0.46
N LEU A 135 10.57 -7.67 -1.66
CA LEU A 135 11.78 -6.93 -2.00
C LEU A 135 11.45 -5.76 -2.93
N PRO A 136 11.39 -4.51 -2.46
CA PRO A 136 11.11 -3.36 -3.32
C PRO A 136 12.32 -3.04 -4.21
N GLY A 137 12.07 -2.53 -5.41
CA GLY A 137 13.07 -2.01 -6.34
C GLY A 137 12.48 -1.05 -7.37
N ARG A 138 13.34 -0.27 -8.03
CA ARG A 138 12.93 0.71 -9.06
C ARG A 138 13.01 0.16 -10.48
N VAL A 139 13.77 -0.91 -10.67
CA VAL A 139 14.00 -1.55 -11.98
C VAL A 139 13.53 -2.98 -11.91
N ARG A 140 12.82 -3.45 -12.94
CA ARG A 140 12.47 -4.87 -13.09
C ARG A 140 13.32 -5.52 -14.17
N ARG A 141 13.76 -6.74 -13.92
CA ARG A 141 14.25 -7.70 -14.92
C ARG A 141 13.65 -9.08 -14.61
N LYS A 142 13.91 -10.08 -15.46
CA LYS A 142 13.50 -11.47 -15.18
C LYS A 142 14.12 -11.92 -13.86
N ASN A 143 13.26 -12.35 -12.92
CA ASN A 143 13.62 -12.84 -11.58
C ASN A 143 14.50 -11.89 -10.74
N PHE A 144 14.42 -10.59 -11.03
CA PHE A 144 15.29 -9.61 -10.40
C PHE A 144 14.63 -8.23 -10.30
N VAL A 145 14.85 -7.57 -9.17
CA VAL A 145 14.58 -6.15 -8.99
C VAL A 145 15.88 -5.40 -8.72
N GLY A 146 16.07 -4.25 -9.38
CA GLY A 146 17.23 -3.38 -9.24
C GLY A 146 16.93 -2.14 -8.40
N SER A 147 17.99 -1.49 -7.92
CA SER A 147 17.88 -0.27 -7.11
C SER A 147 16.99 -0.47 -5.87
N SER A 148 17.18 -1.60 -5.18
CA SER A 148 16.35 -1.96 -4.03
C SER A 148 16.54 -1.04 -2.83
N LYS A 149 17.79 -0.67 -2.52
CA LYS A 149 18.10 0.25 -1.42
C LYS A 149 17.33 1.59 -1.52
N PRO A 150 17.42 2.35 -2.62
CA PRO A 150 16.70 3.63 -2.71
C PRO A 150 15.17 3.45 -2.75
N ALA A 151 14.64 2.39 -3.36
CA ALA A 151 13.20 2.10 -3.32
C ALA A 151 12.70 1.84 -1.88
N PHE A 152 13.45 1.04 -1.13
CA PHE A 152 13.18 0.75 0.28
C PHE A 152 13.27 2.03 1.13
N GLU A 153 14.33 2.82 0.99
CA GLU A 153 14.53 4.05 1.78
C GLU A 153 13.43 5.09 1.53
N GLU A 154 12.99 5.25 0.28
CA GLU A 154 11.88 6.11 -0.10
C GLU A 154 10.57 5.69 0.57
N LEU A 155 10.24 4.38 0.50
CA LEU A 155 9.03 3.82 1.12
C LEU A 155 9.04 3.99 2.65
N ILE A 156 10.16 3.65 3.29
CA ILE A 156 10.30 3.73 4.75
C ILE A 156 10.28 5.18 5.23
N SER A 157 10.93 6.09 4.53
CA SER A 157 10.92 7.52 4.85
C SER A 157 9.51 8.09 4.79
N HIS A 158 8.74 7.72 3.75
CA HIS A 158 7.35 8.13 3.63
C HIS A 158 6.49 7.65 4.80
N ILE A 159 6.58 6.38 5.18
CA ILE A 159 5.80 5.84 6.30
C ILE A 159 6.23 6.46 7.64
N LYS A 160 7.52 6.74 7.84
CA LYS A 160 7.99 7.46 9.03
C LYS A 160 7.41 8.87 9.11
N LYS A 161 7.28 9.57 7.98
CA LYS A 161 6.75 10.93 7.90
C LYS A 161 5.26 10.99 8.24
N ILE A 162 4.47 10.05 7.73
CA ILE A 162 3.01 10.01 7.94
C ILE A 162 2.64 9.35 9.26
N GLY A 163 3.37 8.32 9.67
CA GLY A 163 3.02 7.42 10.76
C GLY A 163 2.57 6.06 10.25
N ILE A 164 2.73 5.04 11.09
CA ILE A 164 2.40 3.65 10.74
C ILE A 164 0.97 3.24 11.16
N GLN A 165 0.24 4.14 11.82
CA GLN A 165 -1.10 3.84 12.30
C GLN A 165 -2.01 3.47 11.12
N ASP A 166 -2.60 2.27 11.20
CA ASP A 166 -3.44 1.67 10.16
C ASP A 166 -2.80 1.56 8.77
N ALA A 167 -1.45 1.64 8.70
CA ALA A 167 -0.73 1.44 7.47
C ALA A 167 -0.87 -0.01 7.00
N ARG A 168 -1.13 -0.19 5.71
CA ARG A 168 -1.43 -1.51 5.14
C ARG A 168 -0.91 -1.67 3.72
N ILE A 169 -0.72 -2.91 3.32
CA ILE A 169 -0.49 -3.30 1.92
C ILE A 169 -1.64 -4.17 1.43
N GLU A 170 -2.12 -3.87 0.23
CA GLU A 170 -3.17 -4.58 -0.49
C GLU A 170 -2.50 -5.32 -1.65
N ILE A 171 -2.51 -6.66 -1.59
CA ILE A 171 -1.87 -7.53 -2.58
C ILE A 171 -2.95 -8.19 -3.44
N THR A 172 -2.84 -8.01 -4.75
CA THR A 172 -3.68 -8.63 -5.78
C THR A 172 -2.82 -9.22 -6.89
N SER A 173 -3.40 -9.99 -7.80
CA SER A 173 -2.72 -10.44 -9.03
C SER A 173 -3.54 -10.14 -10.27
N GLU A 174 -2.81 -9.78 -11.33
CA GLU A 174 -3.32 -9.59 -12.69
C GLU A 174 -2.17 -9.98 -13.63
N TYR A 175 -1.94 -11.30 -13.69
CA TYR A 175 -0.80 -11.86 -14.42
C TYR A 175 -0.92 -11.54 -15.91
N GLU A 176 0.21 -11.11 -16.50
CA GLU A 176 0.30 -11.00 -17.95
C GLU A 176 0.33 -12.39 -18.55
N GLU A 177 -0.48 -12.61 -19.58
CA GLU A 177 -0.42 -13.84 -20.36
C GLU A 177 0.96 -13.92 -21.04
N SER A 178 1.58 -15.09 -20.92
CA SER A 178 2.90 -15.40 -21.45
C SER A 178 2.92 -15.59 -22.96
#